data_AF-A0A1V4XJ26-F1
#
_entry.id   AF-A0A1V4XJ26-F1
#
_cell.length_a   1.000
_cell.length_b   1.000
_cell.length_c   1.000
_cell.angle_alpha   90.00
_cell.angle_beta   90.00
_cell.angle_gamma   90.00
#
_symmetry.space_group_name_H-M   'P 1'
#
loop_
_entity.id
_entity.type
_entity.pdbx_description
1 polymer ?
#
loop_
_entity_poly.entity_id
_entity_poly.type
_entity_poly.pdbx_seq_one_letter_code
_entity_poly.pdbx_strand_id
1 'polypeptide(L)'
;MEEKELRLYGEGYLEERKLIPRWRQPIPAIVALLLTLAVFYATWWIFQDPRGWLRMYTPYVGYMYTRWWLIMLIWMVYIFNYWPFKRAWLEKTHPVLKGGILTFISVFILYVLIKGFFEGLLGNFGIAYFNPGRLMQLPRMTEFFALEYASLACLMFAAIASWLSPAWVVACEEVPWQKMKQPAKGISILVMTFFLSTIIFFMTMHSHMGILYYPWQYFTSIAPPYWEQFANTVSGNFHVAWIMCCTVMVWIVETIWERFPFKLIRTDWLRRVTAFFGIIAMAWAMLFFLYFAQELTWGPAIRGTRLINAPDWRWLHVGEMAVFFLVPAIFITFYCNNWPRRFSLPVNVLIRTGITIVAAVLLYILYYMFSHDFLGTQKGFMHEQQFPMIPTIWLINIWLAHHWFMDNWPAWKMVPKTAEEIAEGHAAEKALIADVRWNPSLGWGLGVGALCGIAVYFITLEILPWVYKNITVIR
;
A
#
# COMPACT_ATOMS: atom_id res chain seq x y z
N MET A 1 -32.47 -16.10 16.12
CA MET A 1 -31.46 -15.22 15.50
C MET A 1 -30.05 -15.69 15.84
N GLU A 2 -29.79 -16.11 17.09
CA GLU A 2 -28.50 -16.63 17.59
C GLU A 2 -27.85 -17.77 16.77
N GLU A 3 -28.61 -18.76 16.27
CA GLU A 3 -28.00 -19.94 15.65
C GLU A 3 -27.45 -19.69 14.22
N LYS A 4 -27.95 -18.65 13.54
CA LYS A 4 -27.49 -18.27 12.19
C LYS A 4 -26.23 -17.40 12.25
N GLU A 5 -26.13 -16.52 13.24
CA GLU A 5 -24.94 -15.69 13.50
C GLU A 5 -23.74 -16.52 14.00
N LEU A 6 -24.00 -17.56 14.79
CA LEU A 6 -22.98 -18.53 15.25
C LEU A 6 -22.32 -19.34 14.12
N ARG A 7 -22.94 -19.40 12.93
CA ARG A 7 -22.44 -20.13 11.75
C ARG A 7 -21.74 -19.25 10.72
N LEU A 8 -21.69 -17.93 10.93
CA LEU A 8 -20.92 -17.03 10.08
C LEU A 8 -19.42 -17.19 10.40
N TYR A 9 -18.61 -17.34 9.37
CA TYR A 9 -17.16 -17.08 9.45
C TYR A 9 -16.95 -15.56 9.61
N GLY A 10 -15.71 -15.07 9.64
CA GLY A 10 -15.42 -13.63 9.83
C GLY A 10 -15.91 -12.66 8.75
N GLU A 11 -16.87 -13.07 7.89
CA GLU A 11 -17.61 -12.20 6.99
C GLU A 11 -18.20 -10.99 7.76
N GLY A 12 -18.00 -9.79 7.22
CA GLY A 12 -18.52 -8.55 7.79
C GLY A 12 -17.86 -8.08 9.09
N TYR A 13 -16.79 -8.74 9.58
CA TYR A 13 -16.22 -8.45 10.90
C TYR A 13 -15.73 -7.03 11.07
N LEU A 14 -15.12 -6.45 10.04
CA LEU A 14 -14.61 -5.08 10.12
C LEU A 14 -15.74 -4.04 10.06
N GLU A 15 -16.79 -4.32 9.30
CA GLU A 15 -17.93 -3.43 9.08
C GLU A 15 -18.87 -3.42 10.29
N GLU A 16 -19.03 -4.57 10.94
CA GLU A 16 -19.94 -4.79 12.05
C GLU A 16 -19.30 -4.58 13.43
N ARG A 17 -17.97 -4.48 13.51
CA ARG A 17 -17.30 -4.10 14.76
C ARG A 17 -17.37 -2.59 14.99
N LYS A 18 -17.51 -2.20 16.25
CA LYS A 18 -17.39 -0.83 16.74
C LYS A 18 -16.22 -0.77 17.71
N LEU A 19 -15.23 0.08 17.40
CA LEU A 19 -14.11 0.32 18.30
C LEU A 19 -14.41 1.51 19.20
N ILE A 20 -14.67 1.23 20.48
CA ILE A 20 -14.94 2.25 21.49
C ILE A 20 -13.62 2.62 22.18
N PRO A 21 -13.19 3.89 22.14
CA PRO A 21 -11.97 4.31 22.81
C PRO A 21 -12.13 4.20 24.33
N ARG A 22 -11.09 3.72 25.03
CA ARG A 22 -11.11 3.64 26.50
C ARG A 22 -10.94 4.99 27.18
N TRP A 23 -10.36 5.96 26.47
CA TRP A 23 -10.11 7.32 26.94
C TRP A 23 -10.64 8.35 25.94
N ARG A 24 -10.77 9.59 26.37
CA ARG A 24 -11.13 10.68 25.45
C ARG A 24 -9.98 10.93 24.47
N GLN A 25 -10.32 11.17 23.20
CA GLN A 25 -9.34 11.62 22.21
C GLN A 25 -8.65 12.91 22.71
N PRO A 26 -7.33 13.08 22.51
CA PRO A 26 -6.44 12.29 21.65
C PRO A 26 -5.71 11.12 22.33
N ILE A 27 -5.98 10.84 23.62
CA ILE A 27 -5.20 9.89 24.44
C ILE A 27 -5.10 8.49 23.81
N PRO A 28 -6.20 7.85 23.33
CA PRO A 28 -6.12 6.54 22.70
C PRO A 28 -5.18 6.50 21.49
N ALA A 29 -5.22 7.53 20.64
CA ALA A 29 -4.37 7.62 19.46
C ALA A 29 -2.89 7.75 19.82
N ILE A 30 -2.56 8.52 20.85
CA ILE A 30 -1.20 8.66 21.36
C ILE A 30 -0.70 7.33 21.94
N VAL A 31 -1.51 6.65 22.75
CA VAL A 31 -1.15 5.35 23.34
C VAL A 31 -0.90 4.30 22.26
N ALA A 32 -1.78 4.20 21.26
CA ALA A 32 -1.58 3.27 20.15
C ALA A 32 -0.36 3.64 19.29
N LEU A 33 -0.12 4.93 19.05
CA LEU A 33 1.07 5.38 18.32
C LEU A 33 2.34 4.96 19.05
N LEU A 34 2.46 5.26 20.35
CA LEU A 34 3.64 4.89 21.14
C LEU A 34 3.84 3.38 21.19
N LEU A 35 2.78 2.60 21.42
CA LEU A 35 2.84 1.14 21.43
C LEU A 35 3.32 0.60 20.07
N THR A 36 2.70 1.05 18.98
CA THR A 36 3.03 0.55 17.64
C THR A 36 4.41 1.00 17.18
N LEU A 37 4.89 2.18 17.58
CA LEU A 37 6.27 2.63 17.34
C LEU A 37 7.28 1.82 18.15
N ALA A 38 6.97 1.43 19.39
CA ALA A 38 7.83 0.55 20.19
C ALA A 38 7.93 -0.85 19.56
N VAL A 39 6.79 -1.42 19.13
CA VAL A 39 6.76 -2.70 18.40
C VAL A 39 7.49 -2.58 17.06
N PHE A 40 7.31 -1.47 16.35
CA PHE A 40 8.02 -1.18 15.11
C PHE A 40 9.53 -1.18 15.34
N TYR A 41 10.03 -0.45 16.34
CA TYR A 41 11.47 -0.37 16.57
C TYR A 41 12.06 -1.72 17.01
N ALA A 42 11.39 -2.43 17.91
CA ALA A 42 11.84 -3.74 18.36
C ALA A 42 11.92 -4.75 17.21
N THR A 43 10.87 -4.81 16.39
CA THR A 43 10.85 -5.72 15.23
C THR A 43 11.78 -5.25 14.10
N TRP A 44 11.92 -3.95 13.89
CA TRP A 44 12.88 -3.36 12.97
C TRP A 44 14.30 -3.80 13.34
N TRP A 45 14.70 -3.65 14.61
CA TRP A 45 16.02 -4.06 15.10
C TRP A 45 16.29 -5.55 14.92
N ILE A 46 15.29 -6.41 15.14
CA ILE A 46 15.46 -7.86 14.97
C ILE A 46 15.63 -8.21 13.49
N PHE A 47 14.77 -7.69 12.62
CA PHE A 47 14.62 -8.20 11.26
C PHE A 47 15.36 -7.37 10.22
N GLN A 48 15.24 -6.04 10.28
CA GLN A 48 15.60 -5.14 9.19
C GLN A 48 16.90 -4.38 9.47
N ASP A 49 17.03 -3.71 10.64
CA ASP A 49 18.13 -2.78 10.92
C ASP A 49 19.48 -3.36 10.48
N PRO A 50 20.28 -2.64 9.66
CA PRO A 50 21.60 -3.10 9.23
C PRO A 50 22.57 -3.39 10.39
N ARG A 51 22.35 -2.78 11.55
CA ARG A 51 23.11 -2.97 12.80
C ARG A 51 22.51 -4.06 13.69
N GLY A 52 21.29 -4.49 13.34
CA GLY A 52 20.48 -5.45 14.09
C GLY A 52 20.92 -6.89 13.94
N TRP A 53 20.00 -7.80 14.24
CA TRP A 53 20.29 -9.24 14.35
C TRP A 53 20.28 -9.96 13.00
N LEU A 54 19.15 -9.94 12.28
CA LEU A 54 19.02 -10.67 11.01
C LEU A 54 19.47 -9.86 9.79
N ARG A 55 19.51 -8.52 9.90
CA ARG A 55 20.05 -7.60 8.89
C ARG A 55 19.49 -7.81 7.49
N MET A 56 18.20 -8.12 7.38
CA MET A 56 17.57 -8.49 6.11
C MET A 56 17.38 -7.30 5.16
N TYR A 57 17.70 -6.07 5.58
CA TYR A 57 17.54 -4.87 4.76
C TYR A 57 18.25 -4.96 3.40
N THR A 58 19.45 -5.55 3.37
CA THR A 58 20.23 -5.81 2.14
C THR A 58 20.56 -7.31 2.03
N PRO A 59 20.45 -7.94 0.85
CA PRO A 59 20.04 -7.39 -0.45
C PRO A 59 18.53 -7.56 -0.72
N TYR A 60 17.68 -6.66 -0.22
CA TYR A 60 16.21 -6.66 -0.41
C TYR A 60 15.41 -7.85 0.13
N VAL A 61 16.03 -8.84 0.76
CA VAL A 61 15.31 -9.98 1.38
C VAL A 61 14.22 -9.47 2.32
N GLY A 62 14.57 -8.56 3.21
CA GLY A 62 13.68 -7.94 4.18
C GLY A 62 12.61 -7.08 3.52
N TYR A 63 12.91 -6.45 2.37
CA TYR A 63 11.91 -5.71 1.60
C TYR A 63 10.87 -6.66 0.98
N MET A 64 11.32 -7.75 0.36
CA MET A 64 10.44 -8.79 -0.20
C MET A 64 9.48 -9.32 0.87
N TYR A 65 10.00 -9.71 2.05
CA TYR A 65 9.14 -10.19 3.15
C TYR A 65 8.18 -9.12 3.65
N THR A 66 8.64 -7.87 3.80
CA THR A 66 7.79 -6.74 4.22
C THR A 66 6.63 -6.54 3.25
N ARG A 67 6.89 -6.58 1.95
CA ARG A 67 5.87 -6.35 0.93
C ARG A 67 4.90 -7.53 0.82
N TRP A 68 5.38 -8.76 0.88
CA TRP A 68 4.49 -9.91 0.86
C TRP A 68 3.67 -10.06 2.14
N TRP A 69 4.21 -9.66 3.29
CA TRP A 69 3.44 -9.65 4.54
C TRP A 69 2.24 -8.71 4.45
N LEU A 70 2.41 -7.50 3.87
CA LEU A 70 1.31 -6.59 3.56
C LEU A 70 0.18 -7.31 2.80
N ILE A 71 0.54 -8.07 1.78
CA ILE A 71 -0.41 -8.78 0.93
C ILE A 71 -1.09 -9.92 1.70
N MET A 72 -0.37 -10.64 2.57
CA MET A 72 -0.97 -11.67 3.41
C MET A 72 -2.04 -11.07 4.33
N LEU A 73 -1.76 -9.91 4.93
CA LEU A 73 -2.73 -9.21 5.76
C LEU A 73 -3.99 -8.84 4.96
N ILE A 74 -3.80 -8.31 3.74
CA ILE A 74 -4.91 -7.98 2.83
C ILE A 74 -5.69 -9.23 2.44
N TRP A 75 -5.02 -10.33 2.06
CA TRP A 75 -5.70 -11.55 1.67
C TRP A 75 -6.52 -12.13 2.82
N MET A 76 -5.94 -12.24 4.01
CA MET A 76 -6.64 -12.76 5.19
C MET A 76 -7.91 -11.95 5.50
N VAL A 77 -7.86 -10.63 5.33
CA VAL A 77 -8.94 -9.72 5.75
C VAL A 77 -9.91 -9.41 4.62
N TYR A 78 -9.44 -8.91 3.48
CA TYR A 78 -10.26 -8.42 2.36
C TYR A 78 -10.69 -9.54 1.39
N ILE A 79 -9.92 -10.61 1.25
CA ILE A 79 -10.26 -11.71 0.31
C ILE A 79 -10.93 -12.88 1.03
N PHE A 80 -10.38 -13.28 2.18
CA PHE A 80 -10.84 -14.45 2.93
C PHE A 80 -11.75 -14.12 4.11
N ASN A 81 -11.95 -12.85 4.47
CA ASN A 81 -12.80 -12.43 5.58
C ASN A 81 -12.54 -13.24 6.86
N TYR A 82 -11.27 -13.36 7.25
CA TYR A 82 -10.79 -14.14 8.39
C TYR A 82 -11.12 -15.64 8.36
N TRP A 83 -11.55 -16.22 7.24
CA TRP A 83 -11.70 -17.67 7.13
C TRP A 83 -10.37 -18.38 7.45
N PRO A 84 -10.36 -19.50 8.21
CA PRO A 84 -11.48 -20.31 8.70
C PRO A 84 -12.01 -19.95 10.10
N PHE A 85 -11.68 -18.77 10.64
CA PHE A 85 -12.09 -18.39 11.98
C PHE A 85 -13.60 -18.09 12.06
N LYS A 86 -14.25 -18.70 13.04
CA LYS A 86 -15.66 -18.43 13.35
C LYS A 86 -15.81 -17.02 13.90
N ARG A 87 -16.93 -16.38 13.58
CA ARG A 87 -17.24 -15.02 14.06
C ARG A 87 -17.18 -14.91 15.59
N ALA A 88 -17.76 -15.88 16.29
CA ALA A 88 -17.74 -15.92 17.75
C ALA A 88 -16.33 -15.96 18.34
N TRP A 89 -15.36 -16.57 17.65
CA TRP A 89 -13.96 -16.57 18.10
C TRP A 89 -13.31 -15.20 17.92
N LEU A 90 -13.55 -14.55 16.78
CA LEU A 90 -13.03 -13.19 16.52
C LEU A 90 -13.54 -12.19 17.58
N GLU A 91 -14.79 -12.33 18.00
CA GLU A 91 -15.40 -11.41 18.95
C GLU A 91 -15.03 -11.65 20.41
N LYS A 92 -14.93 -12.92 20.83
CA LYS A 92 -14.74 -13.29 22.23
C LYS A 92 -13.27 -13.42 22.64
N THR A 93 -12.37 -13.67 21.68
CA THR A 93 -10.95 -13.89 21.98
C THR A 93 -10.26 -12.59 22.39
N HIS A 94 -9.41 -12.66 23.41
CA HIS A 94 -8.63 -11.50 23.84
C HIS A 94 -7.82 -10.92 22.66
N PRO A 95 -7.85 -9.60 22.41
CA PRO A 95 -7.29 -9.05 21.18
C PRO A 95 -5.79 -9.32 20.97
N VAL A 96 -5.01 -9.40 22.05
CA VAL A 96 -3.57 -9.76 21.96
C VAL A 96 -3.38 -11.21 21.50
N LEU A 97 -4.19 -12.15 22.01
CA LEU A 97 -4.11 -13.56 21.62
C LEU A 97 -4.58 -13.74 20.17
N LYS A 98 -5.70 -13.09 19.81
CA LYS A 98 -6.21 -13.05 18.44
C LYS A 98 -5.15 -12.49 17.49
N GLY A 99 -4.54 -11.35 17.86
CA GLY A 99 -3.43 -10.72 17.17
C GLY A 99 -2.27 -11.66 16.95
N GLY A 100 -1.76 -12.27 18.02
CA GLY A 100 -0.62 -13.20 17.95
C GLY A 100 -0.89 -14.38 17.01
N ILE A 101 -2.08 -14.99 17.09
CA ILE A 101 -2.46 -16.13 16.24
C ILE A 101 -2.58 -15.72 14.78
N LEU A 102 -3.29 -14.64 14.47
CA LEU A 102 -3.49 -14.18 13.09
C LEU A 102 -2.17 -13.68 12.47
N THR A 103 -1.34 -12.98 13.24
CA THR A 103 0.01 -12.60 12.80
C THR A 103 0.87 -13.83 12.53
N PHE A 104 0.89 -14.82 13.43
CA PHE A 104 1.64 -16.05 13.21
C PHE A 104 1.20 -16.78 11.92
N ILE A 105 -0.11 -16.91 11.71
CA ILE A 105 -0.66 -17.51 10.48
C ILE A 105 -0.25 -16.71 9.25
N SER A 106 -0.31 -15.38 9.30
CA SER A 106 0.11 -14.54 8.16
C SER A 106 1.58 -14.76 7.80
N VAL A 107 2.46 -14.95 8.78
CA VAL A 107 3.88 -15.24 8.57
C VAL A 107 4.09 -16.67 8.06
N PHE A 108 3.31 -17.64 8.54
CA PHE A 108 3.37 -19.01 8.04
C PHE A 108 2.96 -19.10 6.56
N ILE A 109 1.84 -18.45 6.18
CA ILE A 109 1.39 -18.41 4.78
C ILE A 109 2.42 -17.68 3.91
N LEU A 110 2.97 -16.57 4.39
CA LEU A 110 4.06 -15.84 3.74
C LEU A 110 5.27 -16.75 3.44
N TYR A 111 5.70 -17.53 4.44
CA TYR A 111 6.81 -18.46 4.29
C TYR A 111 6.51 -19.55 3.24
N VAL A 112 5.32 -20.16 3.30
CA VAL A 112 4.88 -21.16 2.30
C VAL A 112 4.84 -20.56 0.90
N LEU A 113 4.39 -19.32 0.75
CA LEU A 113 4.33 -18.65 -0.53
C LEU A 113 5.73 -18.38 -1.10
N ILE A 114 6.63 -17.81 -0.29
CA ILE A 114 7.98 -17.47 -0.76
C ILE A 114 8.81 -18.74 -1.00
N LYS A 115 8.95 -19.60 0.01
CA LYS A 115 9.81 -20.78 -0.07
C LYS A 115 9.17 -21.94 -0.83
N GLY A 116 7.88 -22.18 -0.64
CA GLY A 116 7.16 -23.26 -1.32
C GLY A 116 6.82 -22.92 -2.76
N PHE A 117 6.13 -21.79 -2.99
CA PHE A 117 5.67 -21.43 -4.33
C PHE A 117 6.73 -20.72 -5.17
N PHE A 118 7.25 -19.55 -4.75
CA PHE A 118 8.17 -18.78 -5.60
C PHE A 118 9.53 -19.45 -5.78
N GLU A 119 10.24 -19.76 -4.70
CA GLU A 119 11.56 -20.39 -4.81
C GLU A 119 11.46 -21.88 -5.15
N GLY A 120 10.52 -22.59 -4.51
CA GLY A 120 10.37 -24.03 -4.62
C GLY A 120 9.77 -24.48 -5.95
N LEU A 121 8.57 -24.01 -6.29
CA LEU A 121 7.85 -24.42 -7.50
C LEU A 121 8.25 -23.59 -8.71
N LEU A 122 7.96 -22.28 -8.69
CA LEU A 122 8.16 -21.41 -9.84
C LEU A 122 9.64 -21.27 -10.20
N GLY A 123 10.51 -21.11 -9.21
CA GLY A 123 11.94 -20.90 -9.39
C GLY A 123 12.70 -22.14 -9.86
N ASN A 124 12.27 -23.35 -9.46
CA ASN A 124 12.95 -24.59 -9.89
C ASN A 124 12.43 -25.16 -11.20
N PHE A 125 11.15 -24.95 -11.53
CA PHE A 125 10.50 -25.61 -12.67
C PHE A 125 10.01 -24.66 -13.76
N GLY A 126 9.90 -23.36 -13.45
CA GLY A 126 9.45 -22.34 -14.39
C GLY A 126 10.55 -21.32 -14.69
N ILE A 127 10.61 -20.25 -13.89
CA ILE A 127 11.48 -19.11 -14.13
C ILE A 127 12.61 -19.05 -13.09
N ALA A 128 13.82 -19.38 -13.54
CA ALA A 128 14.99 -19.59 -12.68
C ALA A 128 15.32 -18.42 -11.74
N TYR A 129 15.06 -17.18 -12.15
CA TYR A 129 15.43 -16.02 -11.34
C TYR A 129 14.61 -15.84 -10.07
N PHE A 130 13.54 -16.61 -9.85
CA PHE A 130 12.84 -16.61 -8.55
C PHE A 130 13.56 -17.45 -7.49
N ASN A 131 14.59 -18.21 -7.85
CA ASN A 131 15.33 -19.06 -6.93
C ASN A 131 16.81 -18.63 -6.87
N PRO A 132 17.31 -18.17 -5.72
CA PRO A 132 18.72 -17.80 -5.55
C PRO A 132 19.69 -18.93 -5.91
N GLY A 133 19.37 -20.17 -5.51
CA GLY A 133 20.18 -21.36 -5.80
C GLY A 133 20.29 -21.67 -7.30
N ARG A 134 19.24 -21.37 -8.08
CA ARG A 134 19.30 -21.46 -9.55
C ARG A 134 20.13 -20.34 -10.15
N LEU A 135 19.98 -19.12 -9.64
CA LEU A 135 20.79 -17.98 -10.09
C LEU A 135 22.29 -18.17 -9.84
N MET A 136 22.68 -18.78 -8.72
CA MET A 136 24.07 -19.09 -8.42
C MET A 136 24.73 -20.08 -9.39
N GLN A 137 23.96 -20.75 -10.25
CA GLN A 137 24.50 -21.60 -11.32
C GLN A 137 25.04 -20.79 -12.50
N LEU A 138 24.70 -19.50 -12.59
CA LEU A 138 25.21 -18.61 -13.62
C LEU A 138 26.69 -18.26 -13.36
N PRO A 139 27.56 -18.27 -14.39
CA PRO A 139 28.93 -17.85 -14.23
C PRO A 139 29.04 -16.43 -13.65
N ARG A 140 29.92 -16.24 -12.65
CA ARG A 140 30.18 -14.95 -11.98
C ARG A 140 29.02 -14.38 -11.15
N MET A 141 27.94 -15.13 -10.95
CA MET A 141 26.87 -14.72 -10.02
C MET A 141 27.32 -14.96 -8.58
N THR A 142 27.36 -13.90 -7.77
CA THR A 142 27.62 -14.04 -6.32
C THR A 142 26.33 -14.35 -5.57
N GLU A 143 26.44 -14.93 -4.38
CA GLU A 143 25.28 -15.18 -3.50
C GLU A 143 24.50 -13.89 -3.21
N PHE A 144 25.20 -12.77 -2.99
CA PHE A 144 24.57 -11.48 -2.73
C PHE A 144 23.65 -11.04 -3.88
N PHE A 145 24.15 -11.04 -5.13
CA PHE A 145 23.35 -10.66 -6.30
C PHE A 145 22.27 -11.69 -6.62
N ALA A 146 22.52 -12.99 -6.40
CA ALA A 146 21.50 -14.01 -6.57
C ALA A 146 20.32 -13.81 -5.61
N LEU A 147 20.60 -13.50 -4.34
CA LEU A 147 19.59 -13.15 -3.35
C LEU A 147 18.89 -11.84 -3.72
N GLU A 148 19.63 -10.83 -4.18
CA GLU A 148 19.08 -9.54 -4.59
C GLU A 148 18.06 -9.69 -5.72
N TYR A 149 18.46 -10.36 -6.81
CA TYR A 149 17.64 -10.50 -8.01
C TYR A 149 16.42 -11.39 -7.76
N ALA A 150 16.57 -12.48 -7.02
CA ALA A 150 15.44 -13.32 -6.66
C ALA A 150 14.45 -12.60 -5.73
N SER A 151 14.97 -11.87 -4.73
CA SER A 151 14.13 -11.06 -3.85
C SER A 151 13.43 -9.95 -4.61
N LEU A 152 14.11 -9.32 -5.57
CA LEU A 152 13.56 -8.27 -6.44
C LEU A 152 12.44 -8.80 -7.34
N ALA A 153 12.61 -9.96 -7.99
CA ALA A 153 11.54 -10.58 -8.78
C ALA A 153 10.30 -10.88 -7.93
N CYS A 154 10.50 -11.52 -6.78
CA CYS A 154 9.42 -11.81 -5.82
C CYS A 154 8.73 -10.52 -5.34
N LEU A 155 9.51 -9.48 -5.03
CA LEU A 155 9.03 -8.17 -4.59
C LEU A 155 8.22 -7.45 -5.68
N MET A 156 8.68 -7.48 -6.93
CA MET A 156 7.99 -6.85 -8.06
C MET A 156 6.63 -7.51 -8.32
N PHE A 157 6.54 -8.84 -8.16
CA PHE A 157 5.25 -9.53 -8.18
C PHE A 157 4.36 -9.08 -7.01
N ALA A 158 4.93 -8.96 -5.81
CA ALA A 158 4.22 -8.45 -4.64
C ALA A 158 3.66 -7.05 -4.88
N ALA A 159 4.42 -6.15 -5.52
CA ALA A 159 3.96 -4.80 -5.84
C ALA A 159 2.66 -4.83 -6.66
N ILE A 160 2.58 -5.67 -7.71
CA ILE A 160 1.38 -5.83 -8.53
C ILE A 160 0.20 -6.34 -7.71
N ALA A 161 0.41 -7.44 -6.96
CA ALA A 161 -0.63 -8.05 -6.14
C ALA A 161 -1.16 -7.09 -5.05
N SER A 162 -0.30 -6.25 -4.47
CA SER A 162 -0.68 -5.29 -3.42
C SER A 162 -1.65 -4.20 -3.87
N TRP A 163 -1.72 -3.92 -5.18
CA TRP A 163 -2.75 -3.05 -5.74
C TRP A 163 -3.96 -3.86 -6.25
N LEU A 164 -3.72 -4.92 -7.02
CA LEU A 164 -4.79 -5.62 -7.72
C LEU A 164 -5.76 -6.35 -6.77
N SER A 165 -5.23 -7.00 -5.72
CA SER A 165 -6.03 -7.69 -4.73
C SER A 165 -7.03 -6.77 -4.01
N PRO A 166 -6.61 -5.64 -3.38
CA PRO A 166 -7.58 -4.73 -2.77
C PRO A 166 -8.41 -3.97 -3.81
N ALA A 167 -7.87 -3.64 -5.00
CA ALA A 167 -8.66 -2.98 -6.05
C ALA A 167 -9.87 -3.82 -6.47
N TRP A 168 -9.76 -5.15 -6.48
CA TRP A 168 -10.88 -6.01 -6.82
C TRP A 168 -12.03 -5.95 -5.81
N VAL A 169 -11.70 -5.77 -4.53
CA VAL A 169 -12.69 -5.65 -3.46
C VAL A 169 -13.24 -4.22 -3.39
N VAL A 170 -12.36 -3.22 -3.44
CA VAL A 170 -12.70 -1.79 -3.28
C VAL A 170 -13.40 -1.23 -4.52
N ALA A 171 -12.89 -1.51 -5.72
CA ALA A 171 -13.40 -0.95 -6.96
C ALA A 171 -14.37 -1.90 -7.67
N CYS A 172 -14.05 -3.21 -7.75
CA CYS A 172 -14.89 -4.18 -8.47
C CYS A 172 -15.99 -4.80 -7.62
N GLU A 173 -16.08 -4.47 -6.32
CA GLU A 173 -17.11 -4.98 -5.39
C GLU A 173 -17.24 -6.51 -5.44
N GLU A 174 -16.10 -7.19 -5.55
CA GLU A 174 -15.99 -8.65 -5.50
C GLU A 174 -16.72 -9.39 -6.65
N VAL A 175 -17.09 -8.71 -7.74
CA VAL A 175 -17.67 -9.35 -8.94
C VAL A 175 -16.69 -10.35 -9.57
N PRO A 176 -17.15 -11.52 -10.05
CA PRO A 176 -18.53 -12.04 -10.03
C PRO A 176 -18.87 -12.91 -8.81
N TRP A 177 -18.07 -12.87 -7.74
CA TRP A 177 -18.14 -13.80 -6.61
C TRP A 177 -19.06 -13.36 -5.46
N GLN A 178 -19.90 -12.35 -5.65
CA GLN A 178 -20.71 -11.79 -4.56
C GLN A 178 -21.66 -12.80 -3.91
N LYS A 179 -22.08 -13.82 -4.66
CA LYS A 179 -22.98 -14.88 -4.17
C LYS A 179 -22.24 -16.09 -3.62
N MET A 180 -20.90 -16.12 -3.69
CA MET A 180 -20.10 -17.24 -3.21
C MET A 180 -19.75 -17.08 -1.74
N LYS A 181 -19.74 -18.19 -1.01
CA LYS A 181 -19.32 -18.24 0.40
C LYS A 181 -17.83 -18.54 0.51
N GLN A 182 -17.24 -18.19 1.65
CA GLN A 182 -15.88 -18.65 1.97
C GLN A 182 -15.84 -20.17 2.17
N PRO A 183 -14.75 -20.87 1.80
CA PRO A 183 -13.51 -20.32 1.22
C PRO A 183 -13.55 -20.15 -0.31
N ALA A 184 -14.59 -20.64 -0.99
CA ALA A 184 -14.64 -20.67 -2.44
C ALA A 184 -14.49 -19.27 -3.06
N LYS A 185 -15.17 -18.27 -2.48
CA LYS A 185 -15.03 -16.85 -2.87
C LYS A 185 -13.57 -16.38 -2.80
N GLY A 186 -12.94 -16.53 -1.63
CA GLY A 186 -11.57 -16.07 -1.43
C GLY A 186 -10.57 -16.78 -2.34
N ILE A 187 -10.68 -18.10 -2.49
CA ILE A 187 -9.83 -18.89 -3.39
C ILE A 187 -9.99 -18.42 -4.84
N SER A 188 -11.21 -18.23 -5.32
CA SER A 188 -11.44 -17.83 -6.71
C SER A 188 -10.96 -16.41 -7.01
N ILE A 189 -11.18 -15.44 -6.11
CA ILE A 189 -10.62 -14.08 -6.23
C ILE A 189 -9.09 -14.15 -6.23
N LEU A 190 -8.50 -14.91 -5.30
CA LEU A 190 -7.06 -15.08 -5.22
C LEU A 190 -6.50 -15.64 -6.53
N VAL A 191 -7.05 -16.74 -7.05
CA VAL A 191 -6.59 -17.35 -8.31
C VAL A 191 -6.69 -16.37 -9.47
N MET A 192 -7.82 -15.65 -9.61
CA MET A 192 -7.98 -14.69 -10.71
C MET A 192 -7.02 -13.51 -10.59
N THR A 193 -6.93 -12.90 -9.41
CA THR A 193 -6.02 -11.76 -9.18
C THR A 193 -4.55 -12.17 -9.29
N PHE A 194 -4.20 -13.39 -8.87
CA PHE A 194 -2.85 -13.93 -9.03
C PHE A 194 -2.51 -14.21 -10.51
N PHE A 195 -3.46 -14.78 -11.26
CA PHE A 195 -3.31 -14.98 -12.71
C PHE A 195 -3.12 -13.66 -13.46
N LEU A 196 -3.96 -12.66 -13.19
CA LEU A 196 -3.80 -11.32 -13.75
C LEU A 196 -2.48 -10.67 -13.33
N SER A 197 -2.06 -10.85 -12.07
CA SER A 197 -0.77 -10.35 -11.58
C SER A 197 0.40 -10.97 -12.36
N THR A 198 0.33 -12.25 -12.69
CA THR A 198 1.32 -12.92 -13.55
C THR A 198 1.38 -12.32 -14.95
N ILE A 199 0.24 -12.06 -15.59
CA ILE A 199 0.20 -11.41 -16.92
C ILE A 199 0.84 -10.02 -16.84
N ILE A 200 0.43 -9.21 -15.87
CA ILE A 200 0.96 -7.86 -15.68
C ILE A 200 2.47 -7.93 -15.37
N PHE A 201 2.92 -8.90 -14.59
CA PHE A 201 4.34 -9.11 -14.29
C PHE A 201 5.14 -9.37 -15.57
N PHE A 202 4.65 -10.22 -16.48
CA PHE A 202 5.30 -10.44 -17.77
C PHE A 202 5.34 -9.18 -18.65
N MET A 203 4.29 -8.36 -18.62
CA MET A 203 4.23 -7.13 -19.38
C MET A 203 5.12 -6.03 -18.80
N THR A 204 5.31 -5.97 -17.48
CA THR A 204 5.88 -4.78 -16.81
C THR A 204 7.21 -5.03 -16.08
N MET A 205 7.47 -6.25 -15.62
CA MET A 205 8.63 -6.55 -14.77
C MET A 205 9.58 -7.55 -15.42
N HIS A 206 9.06 -8.47 -16.25
CA HIS A 206 9.88 -9.54 -16.82
C HIS A 206 11.01 -9.01 -17.72
N SER A 207 10.75 -7.99 -18.53
CA SER A 207 11.78 -7.35 -19.36
C SER A 207 12.90 -6.73 -18.55
N HIS A 208 12.60 -6.18 -17.37
CA HIS A 208 13.63 -5.71 -16.45
C HIS A 208 14.49 -6.87 -15.94
N MET A 209 13.87 -7.98 -15.53
CA MET A 209 14.61 -9.16 -15.08
C MET A 209 15.46 -9.76 -16.20
N GLY A 210 14.97 -9.77 -17.44
CA GLY A 210 15.66 -10.35 -18.60
C GLY A 210 16.98 -9.66 -18.98
N ILE A 211 17.16 -8.40 -18.61
CA ILE A 211 18.37 -7.62 -18.91
C ILE A 211 19.40 -7.59 -17.77
N LEU A 212 19.08 -8.16 -16.60
CA LEU A 212 20.02 -8.23 -15.46
C LEU A 212 21.13 -9.27 -15.65
N TYR A 213 21.00 -10.13 -16.66
CA TYR A 213 21.93 -11.22 -16.95
C TYR A 213 22.70 -10.95 -18.23
N TYR A 214 23.96 -11.39 -18.30
CA TYR A 214 24.73 -11.38 -19.55
C TYR A 214 24.88 -12.80 -20.10
N PRO A 215 24.50 -13.06 -21.36
CA PRO A 215 23.82 -12.14 -22.28
C PRO A 215 22.38 -11.85 -21.85
N TRP A 216 21.84 -10.71 -22.31
CA TRP A 216 20.43 -10.38 -22.12
C TRP A 216 19.53 -11.47 -22.72
N GLN A 217 18.40 -11.72 -22.08
CA GLN A 217 17.49 -12.80 -22.41
C GLN A 217 16.55 -12.42 -23.57
N TYR A 218 17.10 -12.12 -24.75
CA TYR A 218 16.36 -11.59 -25.92
C TYR A 218 15.24 -12.50 -26.45
N PHE A 219 15.32 -13.82 -26.23
CA PHE A 219 14.31 -14.77 -26.72
C PHE A 219 13.05 -14.82 -25.85
N THR A 220 13.19 -14.57 -24.55
CA THR A 220 12.11 -14.71 -23.57
C THR A 220 11.59 -13.37 -23.06
N SER A 221 12.36 -12.29 -23.25
CA SER A 221 12.04 -10.96 -22.76
C SER A 221 12.16 -9.91 -23.85
N ILE A 222 11.34 -8.85 -23.77
CA ILE A 222 11.47 -7.69 -24.66
C ILE A 222 12.69 -6.89 -24.19
N ALA A 223 13.81 -7.03 -24.89
CA ALA A 223 15.07 -6.40 -24.56
C ALA A 223 15.61 -5.60 -25.76
N PRO A 224 15.77 -4.27 -25.66
CA PRO A 224 15.51 -3.46 -24.47
C PRO A 224 14.00 -3.32 -24.18
N PRO A 225 13.61 -3.00 -22.92
CA PRO A 225 12.22 -2.84 -22.56
C PRO A 225 11.52 -1.71 -23.33
N TYR A 226 10.22 -1.87 -23.64
CA TYR A 226 9.47 -0.89 -24.45
C TYR A 226 9.34 0.49 -23.80
N TRP A 227 9.58 0.60 -22.50
CA TRP A 227 9.55 1.87 -21.77
C TRP A 227 10.87 2.64 -21.81
N GLU A 228 11.94 2.06 -22.35
CA GLU A 228 13.27 2.66 -22.35
C GLU A 228 13.27 4.11 -22.85
N GLN A 229 12.58 4.36 -23.97
CA GLN A 229 12.60 5.67 -24.63
C GLN A 229 11.85 6.74 -23.84
N PHE A 230 10.64 6.45 -23.37
CA PHE A 230 9.82 7.45 -22.71
C PHE A 230 10.14 7.59 -21.21
N ALA A 231 10.57 6.52 -20.54
CA ALA A 231 10.98 6.57 -19.14
C ALA A 231 12.46 6.94 -18.97
N ASN A 232 13.20 7.04 -20.08
CA ASN A 232 14.64 7.30 -20.12
C ASN A 232 15.47 6.31 -19.27
N THR A 233 14.98 5.09 -19.10
CA THR A 233 15.63 4.02 -18.33
C THR A 233 15.16 2.63 -18.74
N VAL A 234 16.05 1.65 -18.63
CA VAL A 234 15.72 0.22 -18.80
C VAL A 234 15.25 -0.43 -17.49
N SER A 235 15.30 0.32 -16.38
CA SER A 235 14.89 -0.19 -15.06
C SER A 235 13.38 -0.39 -14.96
N GLY A 236 12.96 -1.48 -14.33
CA GLY A 236 11.58 -1.75 -13.97
C GLY A 236 11.03 -0.81 -12.89
N ASN A 237 11.89 0.03 -12.29
CA ASN A 237 11.48 1.04 -11.31
C ASN A 237 10.41 1.99 -11.83
N PHE A 238 10.37 2.26 -13.15
CA PHE A 238 9.25 2.97 -13.77
C PHE A 238 7.91 2.27 -13.47
N HIS A 239 7.86 0.94 -13.64
CA HIS A 239 6.63 0.21 -13.37
C HIS A 239 6.32 0.09 -11.89
N VAL A 240 7.35 -0.08 -11.05
CA VAL A 240 7.19 -0.02 -9.59
C VAL A 240 6.54 1.30 -9.20
N ALA A 241 7.00 2.44 -9.73
CA ALA A 241 6.51 3.76 -9.38
C ALA A 241 4.99 3.91 -9.54
N TRP A 242 4.43 3.60 -10.71
CA TRP A 242 2.99 3.80 -10.95
C TRP A 242 2.14 2.75 -10.22
N ILE A 243 2.64 1.51 -10.05
CA ILE A 243 1.94 0.48 -9.27
C ILE A 243 1.89 0.86 -7.78
N MET A 244 2.96 1.47 -7.27
CA MET A 244 3.00 2.02 -5.92
C MET A 244 1.97 3.14 -5.76
N CYS A 245 1.90 4.06 -6.73
CA CYS A 245 0.86 5.10 -6.75
C CYS A 245 -0.55 4.49 -6.79
N CYS A 246 -0.78 3.43 -7.58
CA CYS A 246 -2.06 2.71 -7.62
C CYS A 246 -2.41 2.12 -6.25
N THR A 247 -1.44 1.49 -5.58
CA THR A 247 -1.64 0.93 -4.24
C THR A 247 -2.07 2.01 -3.26
N VAL A 248 -1.35 3.13 -3.23
CA VAL A 248 -1.65 4.26 -2.34
C VAL A 248 -3.02 4.85 -2.66
N MET A 249 -3.35 5.04 -3.95
CA MET A 249 -4.64 5.60 -4.35
C MET A 249 -5.82 4.69 -4.03
N VAL A 250 -5.71 3.36 -4.17
CA VAL A 250 -6.76 2.43 -3.71
C VAL A 250 -7.04 2.66 -2.23
N TRP A 251 -6.00 2.74 -1.41
CA TRP A 251 -6.17 2.92 0.03
C TRP A 251 -6.67 4.31 0.40
N ILE A 252 -6.22 5.38 -0.27
CA ILE A 252 -6.77 6.73 -0.07
C ILE A 252 -8.27 6.73 -0.37
N VAL A 253 -8.66 6.13 -1.50
CA VAL A 253 -10.06 5.98 -1.92
C VAL A 253 -10.87 5.19 -0.88
N GLU A 254 -10.34 4.06 -0.39
CA GLU A 254 -11.01 3.24 0.62
C GLU A 254 -11.12 3.92 1.99
N THR A 255 -10.10 4.67 2.40
CA THR A 255 -9.95 5.14 3.79
C THR A 255 -10.47 6.57 4.00
N ILE A 256 -9.63 7.57 3.73
CA ILE A 256 -9.94 8.97 4.00
C ILE A 256 -11.00 9.54 3.05
N TRP A 257 -11.18 8.93 1.87
CA TRP A 257 -12.20 9.34 0.90
C TRP A 257 -13.50 8.55 1.03
N GLU A 258 -13.55 7.45 1.78
CA GLU A 258 -14.76 6.65 1.98
C GLU A 258 -15.46 6.28 0.65
N ARG A 259 -14.67 5.89 -0.36
CA ARG A 259 -15.06 5.58 -1.76
C ARG A 259 -15.71 6.72 -2.55
N PHE A 260 -15.66 7.96 -2.05
CA PHE A 260 -16.03 9.14 -2.81
C PHE A 260 -14.99 9.43 -3.91
N PRO A 261 -15.38 9.92 -5.10
CA PRO A 261 -16.76 10.17 -5.56
C PRO A 261 -17.43 8.93 -6.18
N PHE A 262 -16.72 7.81 -6.34
CA PHE A 262 -17.21 6.65 -7.10
C PHE A 262 -18.50 6.06 -6.53
N LYS A 263 -18.69 6.07 -5.21
CA LYS A 263 -19.93 5.59 -4.57
C LYS A 263 -21.20 6.37 -4.95
N LEU A 264 -21.07 7.55 -5.56
CA LEU A 264 -22.21 8.31 -6.08
C LEU A 264 -22.79 7.71 -7.37
N ILE A 265 -22.03 6.89 -8.08
CA ILE A 265 -22.46 6.26 -9.33
C ILE A 265 -23.44 5.13 -9.00
N ARG A 266 -24.72 5.34 -9.30
CA ARG A 266 -25.79 4.37 -8.98
C ARG A 266 -25.72 3.10 -9.83
N THR A 267 -25.28 3.23 -11.07
CA THR A 267 -25.18 2.10 -12.01
C THR A 267 -23.96 1.25 -11.66
N ASP A 268 -24.19 0.04 -11.12
CA ASP A 268 -23.15 -0.83 -10.59
C ASP A 268 -21.97 -1.10 -11.54
N TRP A 269 -22.23 -1.52 -12.78
CA TRP A 269 -21.14 -1.82 -13.73
C TRP A 269 -20.32 -0.56 -14.06
N LEU A 270 -20.99 0.58 -14.24
CA LEU A 270 -20.34 1.86 -14.52
C LEU A 270 -19.54 2.33 -13.31
N ARG A 271 -20.06 2.17 -12.09
CA ARG A 271 -19.36 2.48 -10.84
C ARG A 271 -18.07 1.68 -10.75
N ARG A 272 -18.12 0.37 -10.99
CA ARG A 272 -16.96 -0.53 -10.89
C ARG A 272 -15.90 -0.19 -11.93
N VAL A 273 -16.29 -0.04 -13.19
CA VAL A 273 -15.37 0.34 -14.29
C VAL A 273 -14.75 1.71 -14.01
N THR A 274 -15.57 2.70 -13.63
CA THR A 274 -15.10 4.07 -13.36
C THR A 274 -14.22 4.12 -12.12
N ALA A 275 -14.52 3.36 -11.06
CA ALA A 275 -13.68 3.28 -9.87
C ALA A 275 -12.32 2.66 -10.19
N PHE A 276 -12.31 1.52 -10.90
CA PHE A 276 -11.08 0.79 -11.21
C PHE A 276 -10.15 1.63 -12.09
N PHE A 277 -10.63 2.13 -13.24
CA PHE A 277 -9.82 2.95 -14.13
C PHE A 277 -9.60 4.38 -13.60
N GLY A 278 -10.53 4.91 -12.81
CA GLY A 278 -10.37 6.20 -12.14
C GLY A 278 -9.25 6.19 -11.11
N ILE A 279 -9.11 5.12 -10.33
CA ILE A 279 -7.96 4.93 -9.43
C ILE A 279 -6.64 4.90 -10.23
N ILE A 280 -6.59 4.17 -11.35
CA ILE A 280 -5.41 4.14 -12.22
C ILE A 280 -5.11 5.56 -12.74
N ALA A 281 -6.09 6.28 -13.26
CA ALA A 281 -5.90 7.63 -13.78
C ALA A 281 -5.36 8.60 -12.70
N MET A 282 -5.91 8.57 -11.49
CA MET A 282 -5.42 9.36 -10.36
C MET A 282 -4.00 8.97 -9.94
N ALA A 283 -3.68 7.67 -9.97
CA ALA A 283 -2.34 7.18 -9.67
C ALA A 283 -1.30 7.65 -10.70
N TRP A 284 -1.67 7.70 -11.99
CA TRP A 284 -0.81 8.26 -13.03
C TRP A 284 -0.65 9.77 -12.91
N ALA A 285 -1.69 10.50 -12.51
CA ALA A 285 -1.58 11.91 -12.19
C ALA A 285 -0.60 12.15 -11.02
N MET A 286 -0.71 11.34 -9.96
CA MET A 286 0.22 11.36 -8.82
C MET A 286 1.65 11.01 -9.24
N LEU A 287 1.84 9.96 -10.06
CA LEU A 287 3.13 9.53 -10.59
C LEU A 287 3.85 10.68 -11.30
N PHE A 288 3.20 11.29 -12.28
CA PHE A 288 3.82 12.36 -13.08
C PHE A 288 4.03 13.62 -12.27
N PHE A 289 3.09 13.97 -11.38
CA PHE A 289 3.25 15.12 -10.50
C PHE A 289 4.47 14.95 -9.58
N LEU A 290 4.62 13.78 -8.94
CA LEU A 290 5.77 13.52 -8.06
C LEU A 290 7.09 13.44 -8.82
N TYR A 291 7.10 12.88 -10.04
CA TYR A 291 8.30 12.89 -10.88
C TYR A 291 8.70 14.31 -11.25
N PHE A 292 7.74 15.10 -11.71
CA PHE A 292 7.93 16.51 -12.06
C PHE A 292 8.37 17.37 -10.86
N ALA A 293 7.78 17.14 -9.68
CA ALA A 293 8.20 17.79 -8.44
C ALA A 293 9.69 17.54 -8.13
N GLN A 294 10.20 16.32 -8.41
CA GLN A 294 11.62 16.04 -8.27
C GLN A 294 12.47 16.79 -9.32
N GLU A 295 12.01 16.92 -10.56
CA GLU A 295 12.73 17.70 -11.59
C GLU A 295 12.81 19.19 -11.24
N LEU A 296 11.74 19.77 -10.69
CA LEU A 296 11.75 21.14 -10.17
C LEU A 296 12.74 21.32 -9.00
N THR A 297 12.91 20.27 -8.20
CA THR A 297 13.74 20.33 -6.99
C THR A 297 15.23 20.11 -7.31
N TRP A 298 15.54 19.15 -8.16
CA TRP A 298 16.92 18.66 -8.37
C TRP A 298 17.41 18.82 -9.81
N GLY A 299 16.61 19.41 -10.70
CA GLY A 299 16.92 19.50 -12.12
C GLY A 299 16.60 18.21 -12.90
N PRO A 300 16.84 18.23 -14.22
CA PRO A 300 16.47 17.14 -15.13
C PRO A 300 17.26 15.87 -14.86
N ALA A 301 16.59 14.73 -14.99
CA ALA A 301 17.24 13.42 -14.89
C ALA A 301 17.98 13.07 -16.18
N ILE A 302 19.24 12.63 -16.05
CA ILE A 302 20.13 12.32 -17.17
C ILE A 302 20.49 10.83 -17.14
N ARG A 303 20.17 10.12 -18.21
CA ARG A 303 20.48 8.69 -18.35
C ARG A 303 21.98 8.43 -18.29
N GLY A 304 22.37 7.36 -17.60
CA GLY A 304 23.76 6.97 -17.41
C GLY A 304 24.46 7.67 -16.24
N THR A 305 23.82 8.66 -15.62
CA THR A 305 24.25 9.18 -14.32
C THR A 305 23.83 8.23 -13.20
N ARG A 306 24.24 8.53 -11.96
CA ARG A 306 23.93 7.71 -10.78
C ARG A 306 22.95 8.44 -9.86
N LEU A 307 22.10 7.65 -9.21
CA LEU A 307 21.30 8.04 -8.05
C LEU A 307 20.40 9.26 -8.35
N ILE A 308 20.55 10.37 -7.62
CA ILE A 308 19.67 11.53 -7.74
C ILE A 308 19.60 12.07 -9.17
N ASN A 309 20.61 11.91 -10.02
CA ASN A 309 20.51 12.40 -11.40
C ASN A 309 19.99 11.33 -12.37
N ALA A 310 19.83 10.08 -11.92
CA ALA A 310 19.51 8.94 -12.75
C ALA A 310 17.98 8.70 -12.82
N PRO A 311 17.41 8.53 -14.02
CA PRO A 311 15.97 8.32 -14.17
C PRO A 311 15.44 7.08 -13.42
N ASP A 312 16.21 5.99 -13.35
CA ASP A 312 15.84 4.76 -12.63
C ASP A 312 15.59 4.98 -11.14
N TRP A 313 16.43 5.79 -10.48
CA TRP A 313 16.24 6.14 -9.08
C TRP A 313 15.09 7.13 -8.92
N ARG A 314 14.93 8.11 -9.81
CA ARG A 314 13.81 9.08 -9.78
C ARG A 314 12.46 8.38 -9.81
N TRP A 315 12.30 7.41 -10.70
CA TRP A 315 11.08 6.61 -10.77
C TRP A 315 10.85 5.83 -9.48
N LEU A 316 11.88 5.14 -8.97
CA LEU A 316 11.78 4.43 -7.69
C LEU A 316 11.33 5.38 -6.57
N HIS A 317 11.96 6.55 -6.49
CA HIS A 317 11.71 7.55 -5.47
C HIS A 317 10.29 8.13 -5.56
N VAL A 318 9.67 8.21 -6.75
CA VAL A 318 8.23 8.51 -6.85
C VAL A 318 7.39 7.50 -6.07
N GLY A 319 7.67 6.21 -6.23
CA GLY A 319 7.00 5.15 -5.48
C GLY A 319 7.21 5.30 -3.97
N GLU A 320 8.41 5.69 -3.54
CA GLU A 320 8.73 5.96 -2.13
C GLU A 320 7.97 7.16 -1.58
N MET A 321 7.98 8.29 -2.31
CA MET A 321 7.21 9.48 -1.99
C MET A 321 5.73 9.16 -1.84
N ALA A 322 5.16 8.32 -2.71
CA ALA A 322 3.76 7.94 -2.64
C ALA A 322 3.39 7.23 -1.33
N VAL A 323 4.24 6.34 -0.81
CA VAL A 323 3.96 5.63 0.46
C VAL A 323 3.88 6.57 1.66
N PHE A 324 4.62 7.69 1.65
CA PHE A 324 4.51 8.68 2.71
C PHE A 324 3.11 9.29 2.85
N PHE A 325 2.30 9.32 1.78
CA PHE A 325 0.88 9.73 1.86
C PHE A 325 0.01 8.70 2.56
N LEU A 326 0.38 7.42 2.48
CA LEU A 326 -0.42 6.34 3.02
C LEU A 326 -0.37 6.28 4.55
N VAL A 327 0.78 6.60 5.16
CA VAL A 327 0.98 6.59 6.62
C VAL A 327 -0.03 7.50 7.34
N PRO A 328 -0.09 8.83 7.09
CA PRO A 328 -1.06 9.69 7.77
C PRO A 328 -2.51 9.33 7.41
N ALA A 329 -2.80 8.91 6.18
CA ALA A 329 -4.14 8.47 5.79
C ALA A 329 -4.64 7.30 6.66
N ILE A 330 -3.84 6.25 6.77
CA ILE A 330 -4.16 5.09 7.61
C ILE A 330 -4.26 5.49 9.08
N PHE A 331 -3.34 6.33 9.57
CA PHE A 331 -3.36 6.77 10.97
C PHE A 331 -4.66 7.50 11.33
N ILE A 332 -5.09 8.43 10.48
CA ILE A 332 -6.34 9.18 10.65
C ILE A 332 -7.53 8.22 10.67
N THR A 333 -7.57 7.26 9.76
CA THR A 333 -8.66 6.30 9.66
C THR A 333 -8.71 5.34 10.86
N PHE A 334 -7.57 4.77 11.25
CA PHE A 334 -7.51 3.71 12.27
C PHE A 334 -7.58 4.22 13.70
N TYR A 335 -6.95 5.37 14.00
CA TYR A 335 -6.77 5.84 15.38
C TYR A 335 -7.47 7.18 15.65
N CYS A 336 -7.69 8.01 14.63
CA CYS A 336 -8.42 9.26 14.78
C CYS A 336 -9.89 9.15 14.39
N ASN A 337 -10.42 7.93 14.23
CA ASN A 337 -11.80 7.68 13.85
C ASN A 337 -12.17 8.47 12.57
N ASN A 338 -11.31 8.43 11.55
CA ASN A 338 -11.46 9.14 10.27
C ASN A 338 -11.87 10.63 10.44
N TRP A 339 -11.30 11.33 11.42
CA TRP A 339 -11.60 12.73 11.68
C TRP A 339 -11.10 13.65 10.53
N PRO A 340 -11.81 14.75 10.20
CA PRO A 340 -13.11 15.20 10.71
C PRO A 340 -14.32 14.46 10.12
N ARG A 341 -15.45 14.48 10.83
CA ARG A 341 -16.73 13.88 10.41
C ARG A 341 -17.94 14.82 10.45
N ARG A 342 -17.75 16.07 10.90
CA ARG A 342 -18.86 16.99 11.20
C ARG A 342 -19.40 17.76 9.99
N PHE A 343 -18.67 17.76 8.87
CA PHE A 343 -19.05 18.50 7.67
C PHE A 343 -19.70 17.58 6.64
N SER A 344 -20.08 18.13 5.49
CA SER A 344 -20.53 17.32 4.35
C SER A 344 -19.41 16.37 3.89
N LEU A 345 -19.79 15.25 3.26
CA LEU A 345 -18.84 14.25 2.80
C LEU A 345 -17.71 14.85 1.91
N PRO A 346 -17.99 15.67 0.87
CA PRO A 346 -16.92 16.26 0.06
C PRO A 346 -15.96 17.15 0.86
N VAL A 347 -16.48 17.90 1.84
CA VAL A 347 -15.66 18.78 2.69
C VAL A 347 -14.79 17.98 3.64
N ASN A 348 -15.33 16.93 4.27
CA ASN A 348 -14.53 16.03 5.11
C ASN A 348 -13.41 15.38 4.29
N VAL A 349 -13.70 14.88 3.09
CA VAL A 349 -12.71 14.29 2.18
C VAL A 349 -11.61 15.29 1.82
N LEU A 350 -11.99 16.53 1.47
CA LEU A 350 -11.03 17.57 1.13
C LEU A 350 -10.11 17.91 2.31
N ILE A 351 -10.67 18.10 3.51
CA ILE A 351 -9.90 18.42 4.72
C ILE A 351 -8.94 17.27 5.06
N ARG A 352 -9.40 16.02 5.05
CA ARG A 352 -8.54 14.86 5.32
C ARG A 352 -7.42 14.71 4.30
N THR A 353 -7.71 14.99 3.03
CA THR A 353 -6.71 14.98 1.96
C THR A 353 -5.65 16.05 2.22
N GLY A 354 -6.06 17.28 2.56
CA GLY A 354 -5.13 18.36 2.93
C GLY A 354 -4.26 18.02 4.14
N ILE A 355 -4.85 17.47 5.21
CA ILE A 355 -4.10 17.01 6.40
C ILE A 355 -3.09 15.93 6.00
N THR A 356 -3.52 14.97 5.18
CA THR A 356 -2.67 13.86 4.70
C THR A 356 -1.49 14.37 3.90
N ILE A 357 -1.69 15.33 2.99
CA ILE A 357 -0.61 15.96 2.21
C ILE A 357 0.40 16.63 3.13
N VAL A 358 -0.06 17.49 4.05
CA VAL A 358 0.83 18.21 4.97
C VAL A 358 1.60 17.24 5.86
N ALA A 359 0.93 16.25 6.44
CA ALA A 359 1.56 15.25 7.30
C ALA A 359 2.55 14.36 6.53
N ALA A 360 2.26 14.02 5.27
CA ALA A 360 3.15 13.25 4.41
C ALA A 360 4.45 14.02 4.10
N VAL A 361 4.35 15.31 3.77
CA VAL A 361 5.51 16.17 3.55
C VAL A 361 6.34 16.30 4.81
N LEU A 362 5.71 16.53 5.97
CA LEU A 362 6.42 16.58 7.25
C LEU A 362 7.11 15.25 7.57
N LEU A 363 6.43 14.12 7.37
CA LEU A 363 7.00 12.79 7.59
C LEU A 363 8.17 12.51 6.64
N TYR A 364 8.07 12.91 5.37
CA TYR A 364 9.15 12.81 4.40
C TYR A 364 10.39 13.59 4.86
N ILE A 365 10.21 14.85 5.27
CA ILE A 365 11.30 15.70 5.77
C ILE A 365 11.93 15.07 7.02
N LEU A 366 11.12 14.69 8.01
CA LEU A 366 11.61 14.08 9.26
C LEU A 366 12.33 12.75 9.01
N TYR A 367 11.85 11.94 8.05
CA TYR A 367 12.51 10.70 7.67
C TYR A 367 13.91 10.98 7.15
N TYR A 368 14.08 11.87 6.18
CA TYR A 368 15.40 12.17 5.62
C TYR A 368 16.32 12.91 6.60
N MET A 369 15.75 13.66 7.55
CA MET A 369 16.50 14.30 8.62
C MET A 369 17.04 13.32 9.66
N PHE A 370 16.27 12.31 10.06
CA PHE A 370 16.55 11.55 11.28
C PHE A 370 16.66 10.02 11.10
N SER A 371 16.27 9.48 9.94
CA SER A 371 16.27 8.01 9.73
C SER A 371 17.62 7.35 9.98
N HIS A 372 18.73 8.02 9.65
CA HIS A 372 20.06 7.48 9.85
C HIS A 372 20.42 7.26 11.33
N ASP A 373 19.96 8.14 12.22
CA ASP A 373 20.19 8.02 13.66
C ASP A 373 19.42 6.83 14.24
N PHE A 374 18.17 6.67 13.84
CA PHE A 374 17.25 5.69 14.45
C PHE A 374 17.25 4.34 13.74
N LEU A 375 17.19 4.31 12.41
CA LEU A 375 16.95 3.10 11.61
C LEU A 375 18.23 2.41 11.11
N GLY A 376 19.40 3.01 11.33
CA GLY A 376 20.68 2.46 10.89
C GLY A 376 20.92 2.59 9.39
N THR A 377 20.07 3.36 8.70
CA THR A 377 20.23 3.69 7.28
C THR A 377 21.32 4.73 7.09
N GLN A 378 21.82 4.85 5.87
CA GLN A 378 22.83 5.86 5.55
C GLN A 378 22.19 7.25 5.38
N LYS A 379 22.99 8.28 5.66
CA LYS A 379 22.59 9.68 5.48
C LYS A 379 22.65 10.07 4.01
N GLY A 380 21.65 10.81 3.54
CA GLY A 380 21.52 11.20 2.14
C GLY A 380 20.05 11.24 1.72
N PHE A 381 19.77 11.72 0.51
CA PHE A 381 18.55 11.31 -0.22
C PHE A 381 18.83 10.07 -1.07
N MET A 382 20.11 9.91 -1.43
CA MET A 382 20.56 9.25 -2.63
C MET A 382 21.58 8.15 -2.30
N HIS A 383 21.32 7.36 -1.25
CA HIS A 383 22.18 6.22 -0.93
C HIS A 383 21.55 4.92 -1.43
N GLU A 384 22.36 4.02 -1.97
CA GLU A 384 21.95 2.68 -2.45
C GLU A 384 21.39 1.77 -1.33
N GLN A 385 21.44 2.23 -0.08
CA GLN A 385 20.94 1.54 1.12
C GLN A 385 19.87 2.41 1.80
N GLN A 386 19.14 3.21 1.03
CA GLN A 386 18.12 4.09 1.54
C GLN A 386 16.81 3.89 0.78
N PHE A 387 16.03 2.94 1.28
CA PHE A 387 14.71 2.57 0.79
C PHE A 387 13.63 2.95 1.81
N PRO A 388 13.15 4.21 1.82
CA PRO A 388 12.07 4.66 2.70
C PRO A 388 10.82 3.79 2.66
N MET A 389 10.57 3.09 1.55
CA MET A 389 9.47 2.13 1.45
C MET A 389 9.54 1.02 2.51
N ILE A 390 10.72 0.52 2.85
CA ILE A 390 10.83 -0.61 3.80
C ILE A 390 10.31 -0.22 5.19
N PRO A 391 10.84 0.80 5.88
CA PRO A 391 10.35 1.18 7.20
C PRO A 391 8.90 1.70 7.17
N THR A 392 8.50 2.43 6.12
CA THR A 392 7.12 2.94 6.02
C THR A 392 6.10 1.82 5.84
N ILE A 393 6.34 0.85 4.94
CA ILE A 393 5.47 -0.32 4.78
C ILE A 393 5.51 -1.23 6.01
N TRP A 394 6.68 -1.38 6.65
CA TRP A 394 6.78 -2.16 7.89
C TRP A 394 5.90 -1.58 9.00
N LEU A 395 5.92 -0.26 9.18
CA LEU A 395 5.01 0.43 10.10
C LEU A 395 3.54 0.24 9.72
N ILE A 396 3.22 0.35 8.43
CA ILE A 396 1.86 0.11 7.93
C ILE A 396 1.42 -1.32 8.26
N ASN A 397 2.24 -2.35 8.03
CA ASN A 397 1.91 -3.73 8.36
C ASN A 397 1.61 -3.92 9.85
N ILE A 398 2.39 -3.27 10.72
CA ILE A 398 2.13 -3.29 12.17
C ILE A 398 0.80 -2.64 12.49
N TRP A 399 0.47 -1.50 11.86
CA TRP A 399 -0.84 -0.87 12.03
C TRP A 399 -1.99 -1.70 11.48
N LEU A 400 -1.81 -2.38 10.36
CA LEU A 400 -2.79 -3.30 9.81
C LEU A 400 -3.01 -4.48 10.77
N ALA A 401 -1.95 -5.11 11.28
CA ALA A 401 -2.06 -6.19 12.26
C ALA A 401 -2.72 -5.70 13.56
N HIS A 402 -2.30 -4.54 14.07
CA HIS A 402 -2.87 -3.93 15.27
C HIS A 402 -4.36 -3.57 15.10
N HIS A 403 -4.72 -3.02 13.94
CA HIS A 403 -6.07 -2.61 13.65
C HIS A 403 -6.97 -3.80 13.30
N TRP A 404 -6.59 -4.64 12.35
CA TRP A 404 -7.40 -5.75 11.88
C TRP A 404 -7.40 -6.93 12.85
N PHE A 405 -6.27 -7.28 13.43
CA PHE A 405 -6.17 -8.48 14.28
C PHE A 405 -6.29 -8.20 15.79
N MET A 406 -5.87 -7.02 16.26
CA MET A 406 -5.87 -6.68 17.70
C MET A 406 -6.90 -5.63 18.10
N ASP A 407 -7.78 -5.22 17.19
CA ASP A 407 -8.84 -4.22 17.44
C ASP A 407 -8.34 -2.93 18.14
N ASN A 408 -7.12 -2.49 17.81
CA ASN A 408 -6.44 -1.36 18.45
C ASN A 408 -6.23 -1.49 19.98
N TRP A 409 -6.10 -2.69 20.52
CA TRP A 409 -5.80 -2.89 21.94
C TRP A 409 -4.41 -2.34 22.31
N PRO A 410 -4.23 -1.69 23.48
CA PRO A 410 -5.15 -1.58 24.61
C PRO A 410 -6.06 -0.35 24.56
N ALA A 411 -5.82 0.57 23.63
CA ALA A 411 -6.45 1.89 23.66
C ALA A 411 -7.94 1.88 23.26
N TRP A 412 -8.39 0.85 22.56
CA TRP A 412 -9.80 0.61 22.24
C TRP A 412 -10.32 -0.69 22.85
N LYS A 413 -11.65 -0.79 22.86
CA LYS A 413 -12.42 -1.99 23.13
C LYS A 413 -13.33 -2.26 21.93
N MET A 414 -13.28 -3.47 21.40
CA MET A 414 -14.21 -3.92 20.37
C MET A 414 -15.56 -4.25 20.99
N VAL A 415 -16.62 -3.73 20.38
CA VAL A 415 -18.03 -4.05 20.69
C VAL A 415 -18.74 -4.37 19.38
N PRO A 416 -19.50 -5.47 19.27
CA PRO A 416 -20.33 -5.74 18.09
C PRO A 416 -21.41 -4.66 17.94
N LYS A 417 -21.65 -4.20 16.72
CA LYS A 417 -22.79 -3.33 16.42
C LYS A 417 -24.10 -4.09 16.55
N THR A 418 -25.16 -3.41 17.00
CA THR A 418 -26.51 -4.00 16.96
C THR A 418 -27.06 -3.99 15.52
N ALA A 419 -28.05 -4.84 15.23
CA ALA A 419 -28.72 -4.83 13.93
C ALA A 419 -29.33 -3.46 13.60
N GLU A 420 -29.82 -2.74 14.61
CA GLU A 420 -30.34 -1.37 14.48
C GLU A 420 -29.22 -0.39 14.10
N GLU A 421 -28.07 -0.42 14.79
CA GLU A 421 -26.92 0.43 14.45
C GLU A 421 -26.40 0.18 13.02
N ILE A 422 -26.45 -1.07 12.54
CA ILE A 422 -26.08 -1.43 11.17
C ILE A 422 -27.08 -0.83 10.18
N ALA A 423 -28.39 -0.97 10.46
CA ALA A 423 -29.44 -0.41 9.61
C ALA A 423 -29.38 1.13 9.57
N GLU A 424 -29.16 1.78 10.71
CA GLU A 424 -28.96 3.23 10.82
C GLU A 424 -27.71 3.68 10.05
N GLY A 425 -26.61 2.94 10.14
CA GLY A 425 -25.39 3.22 9.37
C GLY A 425 -25.64 3.17 7.85
N HIS A 426 -26.32 2.13 7.38
CA HIS A 426 -26.71 2.02 5.96
C HIS A 426 -27.68 3.12 5.53
N ALA A 427 -28.62 3.50 6.39
CA ALA A 427 -29.57 4.58 6.12
C ALA A 427 -28.87 5.94 6.05
N ALA A 428 -27.95 6.22 6.98
CA ALA A 428 -27.15 7.44 7.00
C ALA A 428 -26.24 7.55 5.77
N GLU A 429 -25.60 6.45 5.36
CA GLU A 429 -24.80 6.44 4.14
C GLU A 429 -25.67 6.70 2.89
N LYS A 430 -26.84 6.06 2.79
CA LYS A 430 -27.78 6.31 1.69
C LYS A 430 -28.28 7.75 1.68
N ALA A 431 -28.53 8.36 2.84
CA ALA A 431 -28.93 9.75 2.95
C ALA A 431 -27.81 10.70 2.48
N LEU A 432 -26.56 10.46 2.91
CA LEU A 432 -25.39 11.23 2.46
C LEU A 432 -25.20 11.16 0.94
N ILE A 433 -25.43 9.99 0.33
CA ILE A 433 -25.37 9.82 -1.13
C ILE A 433 -26.55 10.53 -1.80
N ALA A 434 -27.74 10.49 -1.20
CA ALA A 434 -28.95 11.11 -1.74
C ALA A 434 -28.91 12.64 -1.72
N ASP A 435 -28.16 13.25 -0.80
CA ASP A 435 -27.94 14.70 -0.70
C ASP A 435 -27.02 15.24 -1.81
N VAL A 436 -26.13 14.42 -2.37
CA VAL A 436 -25.25 14.83 -3.46
C VAL A 436 -25.96 14.61 -4.80
N ARG A 437 -26.84 15.53 -5.19
CA ARG A 437 -27.51 15.55 -6.51
C ARG A 437 -26.96 16.63 -7.40
N TRP A 438 -27.00 16.39 -8.71
CA TRP A 438 -26.66 17.42 -9.70
C TRP A 438 -27.60 18.62 -9.55
N ASN A 439 -27.02 19.79 -9.30
CA ASN A 439 -27.69 21.08 -9.27
C ASN A 439 -26.72 22.16 -9.81
N PRO A 440 -27.20 23.35 -10.18
CA PRO A 440 -26.34 24.40 -10.72
C PRO A 440 -25.19 24.81 -9.77
N SER A 441 -25.41 24.75 -8.45
CA SER A 441 -24.36 25.05 -7.47
C SER A 441 -23.24 23.99 -7.45
N LEU A 442 -23.55 22.71 -7.71
CA LEU A 442 -22.56 21.67 -7.90
C LEU A 442 -21.74 21.92 -9.17
N GLY A 443 -22.39 22.33 -10.27
CA GLY A 443 -21.69 22.72 -11.50
C GLY A 443 -20.70 23.87 -11.29
N TRP A 444 -21.15 24.94 -10.62
CA TRP A 444 -20.26 26.03 -10.20
C TRP A 444 -19.16 25.57 -9.25
N GLY A 445 -19.49 24.71 -8.28
CA GLY A 445 -18.52 24.14 -7.34
C GLY A 445 -17.43 23.32 -8.03
N LEU A 446 -17.78 22.52 -9.04
CA LEU A 446 -16.81 21.79 -9.86
C LEU A 446 -15.92 22.74 -10.67
N GLY A 447 -16.51 23.78 -11.27
CA GLY A 447 -15.76 24.80 -12.02
C GLY A 447 -14.78 25.56 -11.13
N VAL A 448 -15.23 26.06 -9.97
CA VAL A 448 -14.38 26.72 -8.97
C VAL A 448 -13.31 25.76 -8.46
N GLY A 449 -13.67 24.50 -8.17
CA GLY A 449 -12.71 23.47 -7.75
C GLY A 449 -11.62 23.22 -8.77
N ALA A 450 -11.96 23.15 -10.06
CA ALA A 450 -10.99 23.02 -11.14
C ALA A 450 -10.06 24.23 -11.23
N LEU A 451 -10.60 25.46 -11.15
CA LEU A 451 -9.81 26.69 -11.13
C LEU A 451 -8.88 26.77 -9.90
N CYS A 452 -9.37 26.38 -8.72
CA CYS A 452 -8.55 26.28 -7.51
C CYS A 452 -7.43 25.25 -7.68
N GLY A 453 -7.71 24.10 -8.30
CA GLY A 453 -6.69 23.10 -8.61
C GLY A 453 -5.60 23.64 -9.54
N ILE A 454 -5.99 24.36 -10.59
CA ILE A 454 -5.06 25.05 -11.50
C ILE A 454 -4.23 26.09 -10.74
N ALA A 455 -4.86 26.91 -9.91
CA ALA A 455 -4.17 27.91 -9.10
C ALA A 455 -3.16 27.25 -8.13
N VAL A 456 -3.54 26.18 -7.45
CA VAL A 456 -2.64 25.41 -6.56
C VAL A 456 -1.46 24.83 -7.33
N TYR A 457 -1.68 24.34 -8.56
CA TYR A 457 -0.60 23.87 -9.42
C TYR A 457 0.43 24.98 -9.70
N PHE A 458 -0.02 26.16 -10.16
CA PHE A 458 0.89 27.27 -10.42
C PHE A 458 1.55 27.82 -9.15
N ILE A 459 0.84 27.86 -8.02
CA ILE A 459 1.43 28.22 -6.72
C ILE A 459 2.54 27.22 -6.35
N THR A 460 2.33 25.93 -6.59
CA THR A 460 3.32 24.89 -6.31
C THR A 460 4.57 25.05 -7.17
N LEU A 461 4.41 25.42 -8.45
CA LEU A 461 5.54 25.71 -9.35
C LEU A 461 6.45 26.83 -8.81
N GLU A 462 5.87 27.88 -8.26
CA GLU A 462 6.61 29.03 -7.73
C GLU A 462 7.22 28.74 -6.35
N ILE A 463 6.47 28.05 -5.48
CA ILE A 463 6.88 27.83 -4.08
C ILE A 463 7.91 26.71 -3.96
N LEU A 464 7.76 25.61 -4.71
CA LEU A 464 8.59 24.41 -4.50
C LEU A 464 10.10 24.68 -4.68
N PRO A 465 10.56 25.40 -5.73
CA PRO A 465 11.97 25.75 -5.87
C PRO A 465 12.48 26.66 -4.74
N TRP A 466 11.62 27.57 -4.25
CA TRP A 466 11.96 28.44 -3.12
C TRP A 466 12.10 27.64 -1.82
N VAL A 467 11.16 26.74 -1.54
CA VAL A 467 11.19 25.86 -0.35
C VAL A 467 12.48 25.03 -0.35
N TYR A 468 12.84 24.43 -1.47
CA TYR A 468 14.06 23.63 -1.58
C TYR A 468 15.33 24.43 -1.30
N LYS A 469 15.43 25.66 -1.83
CA LYS A 469 16.59 26.53 -1.59
C LYS A 469 16.75 26.93 -0.12
N ASN A 470 15.65 27.00 0.64
CA ASN A 470 15.63 27.53 2.00
C ASN A 470 15.52 26.45 3.09
N ILE A 471 15.04 25.24 2.77
CA ILE A 471 14.93 24.14 3.73
C ILE A 471 16.09 23.16 3.53
N THR A 472 17.04 23.19 4.45
CA THR A 472 18.12 22.19 4.53
C THR A 472 17.59 20.92 5.20
N VAL A 473 17.19 19.92 4.40
CA VAL A 473 16.69 18.62 4.90
C VAL A 473 17.82 17.73 5.41
N ILE A 474 19.00 17.80 4.79
CA ILE A 474 20.19 17.04 5.21
C ILE A 474 21.20 18.05 5.71
N ARG A 475 21.49 18.02 7.01
CA ARG A 475 22.51 18.86 7.63
C ARG A 475 23.88 18.22 7.58
#